data_AF-A0A2V8RXQ8-F1
#
_entry.id   AF-A0A2V8RXQ8-F1
#
_cell.length_a   1.000
_cell.length_b   1.000
_cell.length_c   1.000
_cell.angle_alpha   90.00
_cell.angle_beta   90.00
_cell.angle_gamma   90.00
#
_symmetry.space_group_name_H-M   'P 1'
#
loop_
_entity.id
_entity.type
_entity.pdbx_description
1 polymer ?
#
loop_
_entity_poly.entity_id
_entity_poly.type
_entity_poly.pdbx_seq_one_letter_code
_entity_poly.pdbx_strand_id
1 'polypeptide(L)'
;MEKFTIICPCCDASLTVDAETGTILVHEEKKKILGSFEDLKGSLAKQKETREQIFAQEMSSQKDRERLLEEKFKEALKRADKDSDKPFRNPLDME
;
A
#
# COMPACT_ATOMS: atom_id res chain seq x y z
N MET A 1 -29.43 -41.52 -7.17
CA MET A 1 -29.26 -40.04 -7.04
C MET A 1 -28.81 -39.69 -5.63
N GLU A 2 -27.58 -40.09 -5.33
CA GLU A 2 -26.83 -39.53 -4.21
C GLU A 2 -26.28 -38.17 -4.63
N LYS A 3 -26.29 -37.22 -3.70
CA LYS A 3 -25.75 -35.87 -3.91
C LYS A 3 -24.85 -35.53 -2.74
N PHE A 4 -23.75 -34.84 -3.02
CA PHE A 4 -22.81 -34.39 -1.99
C PHE A 4 -22.51 -32.91 -2.14
N THR A 5 -22.13 -32.28 -1.03
CA THR A 5 -21.84 -30.85 -0.97
C THR A 5 -20.34 -30.65 -0.78
N ILE A 6 -19.75 -29.80 -1.62
CA ILE A 6 -18.34 -29.41 -1.55
C ILE A 6 -18.21 -27.89 -1.50
N ILE A 7 -17.08 -27.41 -0.98
CA ILE A 7 -16.75 -25.99 -0.99
C ILE A 7 -15.79 -25.73 -2.18
N CYS A 8 -16.09 -24.76 -3.05
CA CYS A 8 -15.15 -24.40 -4.11
C CYS A 8 -13.90 -23.77 -3.49
N PRO A 9 -12.69 -24.29 -3.76
CA PRO A 9 -11.44 -23.65 -3.33
C PRO A 9 -11.18 -22.30 -4.02
N CYS A 10 -11.94 -22.00 -5.08
CA CYS A 10 -11.80 -20.80 -5.90
C CYS A 10 -12.49 -19.56 -5.30
N CYS A 11 -13.68 -19.75 -4.75
CA CYS A 11 -14.59 -18.67 -4.35
C CYS A 11 -15.34 -18.95 -3.03
N ASP A 12 -14.99 -20.02 -2.32
CA ASP A 12 -15.65 -20.51 -1.11
C ASP A 12 -17.17 -20.76 -1.25
N ALA A 13 -17.68 -20.90 -2.48
CA ALA A 13 -19.10 -21.19 -2.71
C ALA A 13 -19.43 -22.64 -2.32
N SER A 14 -20.65 -22.84 -1.81
CA SER A 14 -21.20 -24.17 -1.56
C SER A 14 -21.75 -24.74 -2.86
N LEU A 15 -21.21 -25.88 -3.30
CA LEU A 15 -21.61 -26.57 -4.52
C LEU A 15 -22.31 -27.87 -4.15
N THR A 16 -23.54 -28.08 -4.65
CA THR A 16 -24.19 -29.40 -4.60
C THR A 16 -23.94 -30.12 -5.91
N VAL A 17 -23.32 -31.29 -5.85
CA VAL A 17 -22.91 -32.09 -7.00
C VAL A 17 -23.66 -33.42 -7.01
N ASP A 18 -24.10 -33.84 -8.20
CA ASP A 18 -24.66 -35.17 -8.43
C ASP A 18 -23.54 -36.23 -8.42
N ALA A 19 -23.69 -37.29 -7.62
CA ALA A 19 -22.63 -38.27 -7.41
C ALA A 19 -22.36 -39.18 -8.61
N GLU A 20 -23.34 -39.37 -9.50
CA GLU A 20 -23.22 -40.29 -10.64
C GLU A 20 -22.59 -39.59 -11.85
N THR A 21 -22.96 -38.34 -12.10
CA THR A 21 -22.54 -37.58 -13.29
C THR A 21 -21.44 -36.56 -13.02
N GLY A 22 -21.23 -36.16 -11.77
CA GLY A 22 -20.33 -35.06 -11.40
C GLY A 22 -20.88 -33.68 -11.79
N THR A 23 -22.16 -33.59 -12.17
CA THR A 23 -22.77 -32.31 -12.59
C THR A 23 -23.07 -31.44 -11.37
N ILE A 24 -22.76 -30.14 -11.46
CA ILE A 24 -23.14 -29.16 -10.43
C ILE A 24 -24.63 -28.88 -10.56
N LEU A 25 -25.40 -29.24 -9.53
CA LEU A 25 -26.84 -29.02 -9.45
C LEU A 25 -27.15 -27.64 -8.88
N VAL A 26 -26.37 -27.17 -7.90
CA VAL A 26 -26.59 -25.89 -7.21
C VAL A 26 -25.24 -25.22 -6.92
N HIS A 27 -25.18 -23.91 -7.18
CA HIS A 27 -24.06 -23.04 -6.83
C HIS A 27 -24.57 -21.93 -5.90
N GLU A 28 -24.21 -21.99 -4.62
CA GLU A 28 -24.53 -20.96 -3.63
C GLU A 28 -23.28 -20.16 -3.27
N GLU A 29 -23.24 -18.90 -3.71
CA GLU A 29 -22.18 -17.98 -3.31
C GLU A 29 -22.16 -17.78 -1.79
N LYS A 30 -20.94 -17.71 -1.23
CA LYS A 30 -20.76 -17.38 0.19
C LYS A 30 -21.42 -16.04 0.47
N LYS A 31 -22.41 -16.02 1.38
CA LYS A 31 -23.05 -14.79 1.83
C LYS A 31 -21.97 -13.81 2.28
N LYS A 32 -21.81 -12.73 1.52
CA LYS A 32 -20.96 -11.61 1.92
C LYS A 32 -21.55 -11.07 3.22
N ILE A 33 -20.79 -11.19 4.29
CA ILE A 33 -21.12 -10.54 5.55
C ILE A 33 -20.99 -9.05 5.25
N LEU A 34 -22.11 -8.41 4.94
CA LEU A 34 -22.16 -6.96 4.86
C LEU A 34 -21.89 -6.50 6.29
N GLY A 35 -20.73 -5.86 6.51
CA GLY A 35 -20.37 -5.32 7.82
C GLY A 35 -21.49 -4.43 8.34
N SER A 36 -21.68 -4.43 9.67
CA SER A 36 -22.69 -3.57 10.30
C SER A 36 -22.39 -2.11 9.96
N PHE A 37 -23.41 -1.25 9.98
CA PHE A 37 -23.24 0.19 9.83
C PHE A 37 -22.23 0.76 10.85
N GLU A 38 -22.17 0.16 12.04
CA GLU A 38 -21.19 0.50 13.09
C GLU A 38 -19.76 0.16 12.67
N ASP A 39 -19.53 -0.97 11.99
CA ASP A 39 -18.22 -1.37 11.47
C ASP A 39 -17.74 -0.38 10.40
N LEU A 40 -18.65 0.07 9.54
CA LEU A 40 -18.36 1.09 8.52
C LEU A 40 -17.94 2.41 9.16
N LYS A 41 -18.68 2.87 10.19
CA LYS A 41 -18.32 4.07 10.96
C LYS A 41 -16.95 3.95 11.64
N GLY A 42 -16.66 2.78 12.21
CA GLY A 42 -15.36 2.48 12.80
C GLY A 42 -14.22 2.52 11.77
N SER A 43 -14.44 1.95 10.58
CA SER A 43 -13.45 1.99 9.50
C SER A 43 -13.14 3.41 9.04
N LEU A 44 -14.15 4.28 8.97
CA LEU A 44 -14.02 5.65 8.51
C LEU A 44 -13.25 6.52 9.52
N ALA A 45 -13.47 6.28 10.82
CA ALA A 45 -12.69 6.91 11.88
C ALA A 45 -11.21 6.50 11.82
N LYS A 46 -10.91 5.20 11.65
CA LYS A 46 -9.53 4.70 11.50
C LYS A 46 -8.83 5.26 10.27
N GLN A 47 -9.54 5.36 9.14
CA GLN A 47 -8.98 5.99 7.93
C GLN A 47 -8.62 7.45 8.15
N LYS A 48 -9.46 8.20 8.87
CA LYS A 48 -9.19 9.60 9.21
C LYS A 48 -7.93 9.73 10.07
N GLU A 49 -7.82 8.92 11.11
CA GLU A 49 -6.64 8.90 12.00
C GLU A 49 -5.36 8.56 11.22
N THR A 50 -5.40 7.52 10.39
CA THR A 50 -4.26 7.11 9.55
C THR A 50 -3.82 8.26 8.63
N ARG A 51 -4.77 8.97 8.01
CA ARG A 51 -4.48 10.11 7.13
C ARG A 51 -3.82 11.26 7.89
N GLU A 52 -4.29 11.57 9.09
CA GLU A 52 -3.73 12.63 9.93
C GLU A 52 -2.30 12.28 10.37
N GLN A 53 -2.04 11.02 10.73
CA GLN A 53 -0.70 10.53 11.08
C GLN A 53 0.28 10.65 9.91
N ILE A 54 -0.10 10.19 8.72
CA ILE A 54 0.74 10.30 7.51
C ILE A 54 1.02 11.76 7.20
N PHE A 55 0.01 12.62 7.26
CA PHE A 55 0.19 14.04 6.99
C PHE A 55 1.16 14.69 7.99
N ALA A 56 1.05 14.38 9.28
CA ALA A 56 1.96 14.91 10.30
C ALA A 56 3.41 14.46 10.06
N GLN A 57 3.62 13.20 9.70
CA GLN A 57 4.93 12.63 9.38
C GLN A 57 5.56 13.31 8.15
N GLU A 58 4.79 13.49 7.07
CA GLU A 58 5.27 14.18 5.88
C GLU A 58 5.61 15.64 6.20
N MET A 59 4.78 16.31 7.01
CA MET A 59 5.01 17.69 7.42
C MET A 59 6.30 17.85 8.24
N SER A 60 6.63 16.89 9.12
CA SER A 60 7.91 16.92 9.85
C SER A 60 9.10 16.64 8.93
N SER A 61 8.98 15.68 8.03
CA SER A 61 10.01 15.35 7.03
C SER A 61 10.37 16.56 6.15
N GLN A 62 9.38 17.35 5.73
CA GLN A 62 9.60 18.55 4.92
C GLN A 62 10.37 19.64 5.68
N LYS A 63 10.11 19.82 6.98
CA LYS A 63 10.86 20.79 7.81
C LYS A 63 12.32 20.43 7.95
N ASP A 64 12.61 19.14 8.18
CA ASP A 64 13.99 18.66 8.30
C ASP A 64 14.73 18.70 6.95
N ARG A 65 14.03 18.51 5.84
CA ARG A 65 14.61 18.54 4.50
C ARG A 65 15.26 19.89 4.18
N GLU A 66 14.62 21.00 4.51
CA GLU A 66 15.18 22.34 4.27
C GLU A 66 16.50 22.53 5.02
N ARG A 67 16.52 22.22 6.33
CA ARG A 67 17.72 22.31 7.16
C ARG A 67 18.85 21.41 6.64
N LEU A 68 18.53 20.16 6.27
CA LEU A 68 19.51 19.21 5.75
C LEU A 68 20.08 19.65 4.39
N LEU A 69 19.27 20.25 3.53
CA LEU A 69 19.73 20.79 2.24
C LEU A 69 20.69 21.97 2.45
N GLU A 70 20.37 22.87 3.37
CA GLU A 70 21.23 24.00 3.74
C GLU A 70 22.58 23.54 4.32
N GLU A 71 22.56 22.55 5.23
CA GLU A 71 23.78 21.96 5.79
C GLU A 71 24.62 21.27 4.70
N LYS A 72 23.98 20.50 3.81
CA LYS A 72 24.67 19.88 2.66
C LYS A 72 25.28 20.91 1.72
N PHE A 73 24.58 22.01 1.46
CA PHE A 73 25.06 23.08 0.60
C PHE A 73 26.31 23.74 1.19
N LYS A 74 26.28 24.07 2.49
CA LYS A 74 27.45 24.62 3.21
C LYS A 74 28.64 23.67 3.19
N GLU A 75 28.41 22.39 3.38
CA GLU A 75 29.47 21.38 3.36
C GLU A 75 30.06 21.19 1.95
N ALA A 76 29.21 21.22 0.92
CA ALA A 76 29.63 21.18 -0.48
C ALA A 76 30.47 22.41 -0.86
N LEU A 77 30.07 23.62 -0.45
CA LEU A 77 30.84 24.85 -0.65
C LEU A 77 32.24 24.75 0.00
N LYS A 78 32.31 24.34 1.27
CA LYS A 78 33.59 24.16 1.97
C LYS A 78 34.50 23.13 1.29
N ARG A 79 33.94 22.10 0.64
CA ARG A 79 34.71 21.11 -0.13
C ARG A 79 35.20 21.71 -1.44
N ALA A 80 34.34 22.43 -2.16
CA ALA A 80 34.72 23.11 -3.40
C ALA A 80 35.85 24.14 -3.19
N ASP A 81 35.79 24.91 -2.09
CA ASP A 81 36.85 25.86 -1.73
C ASP A 81 38.21 25.17 -1.47
N LYS A 82 38.19 23.92 -0.98
CA LYS A 82 39.40 23.13 -0.69
C LYS A 82 39.94 22.38 -1.91
N ASP A 83 39.09 22.00 -2.85
CA ASP A 83 39.42 21.27 -4.08
C ASP A 83 39.50 22.22 -5.32
N SER A 84 40.00 23.44 -5.14
CA SER A 84 40.04 24.49 -6.19
C SER A 84 40.88 24.14 -7.43
N ASP A 85 41.74 23.13 -7.37
CA ASP A 85 42.59 22.67 -8.48
C ASP A 85 41.87 21.73 -9.48
N LYS A 86 40.66 21.24 -9.16
CA LYS A 86 39.88 20.37 -10.07
C LYS A 86 38.74 21.17 -10.71
N PRO A 87 38.64 21.22 -12.06
CA PRO A 87 37.52 21.86 -12.73
C PRO A 87 36.19 21.26 -12.26
N PHE A 88 35.26 22.10 -11.82
CA PHE A 88 33.90 21.67 -11.48
C PHE A 88 33.23 21.06 -12.71
N ARG A 89 32.90 19.77 -12.66
CA ARG A 89 32.13 19.08 -13.71
C ARG A 89 30.67 19.03 -13.26
N ASN A 90 29.79 19.68 -14.02
CA ASN A 90 28.36 19.59 -13.80
C ASN A 90 27.92 18.13 -13.98
N PRO A 91 27.25 17.51 -13.00
CA PRO A 91 26.81 16.12 -13.09
C PRO A 91 25.74 15.87 -14.16
N LEU A 92 25.13 16.92 -14.74
CA LEU A 92 24.26 16.82 -15.91
C LEU A 92 25.03 16.78 -17.25
N ASP A 93 26.33 17.09 -17.21
CA ASP A 93 27.21 17.10 -18.39
C ASP A 93 28.04 15.79 -18.50
N MET A 94 27.75 14.78 -17.67
CA MET A 94 28.34 13.45 -17.79
C MET A 94 27.38 12.55 -18.59
N GLU A 95 27.67 12.39 -19.88
CA GLU A 95 27.12 11.32 -20.74
C GLU A 95 27.54 9.92 -20.25
#